data_AF-A0A947W6J0-F1
#
_entry.id   AF-A0A947W6J0-F1
#
_cell.length_a   1.000
_cell.length_b   1.000
_cell.length_c   1.000
_cell.angle_alpha   90.00
_cell.angle_beta   90.00
_cell.angle_gamma   90.00
#
_symmetry.space_group_name_H-M   'P 1'
#
loop_
_entity.id
_entity.type
_entity.pdbx_description
1 polymer ?
#
loop_
_entity_poly.entity_id
_entity_poly.type
_entity_poly.pdbx_seq_one_letter_code
_entity_poly.pdbx_strand_id
1 'polypeptide(L)' 'MFRTQIYIPETTHQQAKRLADQLNQTLTELLRRLIITGLEEEKKKVKPKKLSSLAKLNIKSGPKDLSSKLDFYLYR' A
#
# COMPACT_ATOMS: atom_id res chain seq x y z
N MET A 1 7.89 -10.33 -23.14
CA MET A 1 6.54 -10.19 -22.53
C MET A 1 5.88 -11.56 -22.56
N PHE A 2 5.30 -12.03 -21.45
CA PHE A 2 4.61 -13.33 -21.42
C PHE A 2 3.13 -13.15 -21.74
N ARG A 3 2.56 -14.05 -22.56
CA ARG A 3 1.12 -14.08 -22.86
C ARG A 3 0.45 -15.04 -21.87
N THR A 4 -0.50 -14.53 -21.11
CA THR A 4 -1.25 -15.30 -20.11
C THR A 4 -2.73 -15.23 -20.42
N GLN A 5 -3.44 -16.34 -20.22
CA GLN A 5 -4.89 -16.38 -20.25
C GLN A 5 -5.40 -16.47 -18.81
N ILE A 6 -6.32 -15.58 -18.44
CA ILE A 6 -6.96 -15.57 -17.14
C ILE A 6 -8.48 -15.60 -17.33
N TYR A 7 -9.16 -16.35 -16.48
CA TYR A 7 -10.61 -16.30 -16.43
C TYR A 7 -11.05 -15.14 -15.54
N ILE A 8 -11.96 -14.31 -16.04
CA ILE A 8 -12.58 -13.23 -15.28
C ILE A 8 -14.09 -13.27 -15.50
N PRO A 9 -14.91 -12.85 -14.51
CA PRO A 9 -16.35 -12.74 -14.69
C PRO A 9 -16.69 -11.82 -15.87
N GLU A 10 -17.74 -12.15 -16.61
CA GLU A 10 -18.17 -11.37 -17.76
C GLU A 10 -18.47 -9.92 -17.38
N THR A 11 -19.14 -9.71 -16.25
CA THR A 11 -19.46 -8.37 -15.72
C THR A 11 -18.21 -7.53 -15.52
N THR A 12 -17.15 -8.11 -14.96
CA THR A 12 -15.85 -7.46 -14.77
C THR A 12 -15.19 -7.14 -16.11
N HIS A 13 -15.21 -8.07 -17.06
CA HIS A 13 -14.68 -7.84 -18.41
C HIS A 13 -15.40 -6.67 -19.11
N GLN A 14 -16.73 -6.64 -19.06
CA GLN A 14 -17.53 -5.58 -19.66
C GLN A 14 -17.27 -4.22 -19.00
N GLN A 15 -17.15 -4.18 -17.66
CA GLN A 15 -16.81 -2.96 -16.94
C GLN A 15 -15.41 -2.45 -17.32
N ALA A 16 -14.42 -3.34 -17.36
CA ALA A 16 -13.06 -2.98 -17.76
C ALA A 16 -13.02 -2.46 -19.20
N LYS A 17 -13.78 -3.06 -20.12
CA LYS A 17 -13.89 -2.57 -21.51
C LYS A 17 -14.44 -1.15 -21.57
N ARG A 18 -15.57 -0.89 -20.91
CA ARG A 18 -16.17 0.46 -20.85
C ARG A 18 -15.20 1.50 -20.27
N LEU A 19 -14.47 1.13 -19.22
CA LEU A 19 -13.48 2.01 -18.60
C LEU A 19 -12.30 2.29 -19.55
N ALA A 20 -11.84 1.29 -20.29
CA ALA A 20 -10.77 1.45 -21.28
C ALA A 20 -11.20 2.41 -22.40
N ASP A 21 -12.44 2.25 -22.90
CA ASP A 21 -13.03 3.13 -23.92
C ASP A 21 -13.12 4.58 -23.41
N GLN A 22 -13.59 4.80 -22.18
CA GLN A 22 -13.66 6.13 -21.56
C GLN A 22 -12.29 6.81 -21.40
N LEU A 23 -11.24 6.01 -21.20
CA LEU A 23 -9.88 6.50 -21.03
C LEU A 23 -9.10 6.61 -22.35
N ASN A 24 -9.72 6.29 -23.50
CA ASN A 24 -9.07 6.19 -24.81
C ASN A 24 -7.82 5.28 -24.78
N GLN A 25 -7.93 4.14 -24.08
CA GLN A 25 -6.86 3.16 -23.95
C GLN A 25 -7.35 1.77 -24.37
N THR A 26 -6.42 0.90 -24.78
CA THR A 26 -6.78 -0.50 -25.04
C THR A 26 -7.07 -1.23 -23.72
N LEU A 27 -7.97 -2.22 -23.77
CA LEU A 27 -8.26 -3.08 -22.61
C LEU A 27 -6.99 -3.71 -22.03
N THR A 28 -6.05 -4.12 -22.89
CA THR A 28 -4.77 -4.70 -22.50
C THR A 28 -3.90 -3.71 -21.71
N GLU A 29 -3.84 -2.45 -22.13
CA GLU A 29 -3.08 -1.41 -21.42
C GLU A 29 -3.69 -1.13 -20.04
N LEU A 30 -5.02 -1.02 -19.97
CA LEU A 30 -5.74 -0.84 -18.73
C LEU A 30 -5.46 -2.00 -17.76
N LEU A 31 -5.65 -3.25 -18.21
CA LEU A 31 -5.43 -4.43 -17.37
C LEU A 31 -3.97 -4.53 -16.92
N ARG A 32 -3.01 -4.24 -17.80
CA ARG A 32 -1.58 -4.22 -17.44
C ARG A 32 -1.30 -3.20 -16.35
N ARG A 33 -1.83 -1.98 -16.48
CA ARG A 33 -1.69 -0.94 -15.45
C ARG A 33 -2.26 -1.40 -14.12
N LEU A 34 -3.49 -1.92 -14.12
CA LEU A 34 -4.16 -2.41 -12.91
C LEU A 34 -3.38 -3.54 -12.23
N ILE A 35 -2.84 -4.50 -12.99
CA ILE A 35 -2.03 -5.58 -12.43
C ILE A 35 -0.76 -5.03 -11.78
N ILE A 36 -0.05 -4.09 -12.43
CA ILE A 36 1.16 -3.48 -11.87
C ILE A 36 0.84 -2.73 -10.57
N THR A 37 -0.20 -1.89 -10.58
CA THR A 37 -0.61 -1.12 -9.40
C THR A 37 -1.05 -2.04 -8.27
N GLY A 38 -1.87 -3.07 -8.58
CA GLY A 38 -2.32 -4.07 -7.61
C GLY A 38 -1.16 -4.83 -6.98
N LEU A 39 -0.15 -5.24 -7.76
CA LEU A 39 1.05 -5.89 -7.23
C LEU A 39 1.83 -4.99 -6.27
N GLU A 40 1.96 -3.69 -6.57
CA GLU A 40 2.63 -2.75 -5.67
C GLU A 40 1.83 -2.51 -4.38
N GLU A 41 0.51 -2.51 -4.44
CA GLU A 41 -0.36 -2.44 -3.26
C GLU A 41 -0.26 -3.71 -2.39
N GLU A 42 -0.28 -4.89 -2.99
CA GLU A 42 -0.10 -6.16 -2.27
C GLU A 42 1.30 -6.24 -1.62
N LYS A 43 2.34 -5.79 -2.32
CA LYS A 43 3.69 -5.69 -1.73
C LYS A 43 3.73 -4.78 -0.50
N LYS A 44 2.94 -3.71 -0.47
CA LYS A 44 2.87 -2.81 0.70
C LYS A 44 2.17 -3.49 1.89
N LYS A 45 1.19 -4.37 1.65
CA LYS A 45 0.52 -5.14 2.71
C LYS A 45 1.45 -6.19 3.32
N VAL A 46 2.25 -6.87 2.50
CA VAL A 46 3.17 -7.93 2.95
C VAL A 46 4.41 -7.35 3.65
N LYS A 47 4.87 -6.15 3.26
CA LYS A 47 6.01 -5.52 3.93
C LYS A 47 5.59 -5.06 5.34
N PRO A 48 6.23 -5.59 6.41
CA PRO A 48 6.00 -5.04 7.75
C PRO A 48 6.33 -3.54 7.69
N LYS A 49 5.41 -2.70 8.18
CA LYS A 49 5.64 -1.26 8.34
C LYS A 49 6.98 -1.13 9.07
N LYS A 50 8.03 -0.71 8.34
CA LYS A 50 9.35 -0.56 8.93
C LYS A 50 9.24 0.51 10.01
N LEU A 51 9.17 0.10 11.28
CA LEU A 51 9.27 0.99 12.44
C LEU A 51 10.62 1.74 12.49
N SER A 52 11.53 1.48 11.56
CA SER A 52 12.73 2.28 11.38
C SER A 52 12.43 3.74 11.03
N SER A 53 11.25 4.09 10.50
CA SER A 53 10.83 5.50 10.39
C SER A 53 10.55 6.13 11.76
N LEU A 54 9.99 5.37 12.71
CA LEU A 54 9.80 5.81 14.10
C LEU A 54 11.15 5.92 14.83
N ALA A 55 12.09 5.01 14.57
CA ALA A 55 13.46 5.09 15.12
C ALA A 55 14.28 6.27 14.53
N LYS A 56 13.89 6.79 13.37
CA LYS A 56 14.50 7.98 12.73
C LYS A 56 13.89 9.30 13.21
N LEU A 57 12.76 9.26 13.92
CA LEU A 57 12.34 10.41 14.70
C LEU A 57 13.41 10.55 15.79
N ASN A 58 14.32 11.51 15.60
CA ASN A 58 15.38 11.89 16.53
C ASN A 58 14.75 12.51 17.80
N ILE A 59 13.81 11.82 18.45
CA ILE A 59 13.25 12.14 19.76
C ILE A 59 14.33 11.82 20.78
N LYS A 60 15.45 12.55 20.70
CA LYS A 60 16.58 12.49 21.62
C LYS A 60 16.38 13.42 22.82
N SER A 61 15.27 14.14 22.88
CA SER A 61 14.96 15.20 23.86
C SER A 61 13.79 14.81 24.75
N GLY A 62 13.90 13.67 25.44
CA GLY A 62 12.96 13.29 26.49
C GLY A 62 13.72 12.64 27.65
N PRO A 63 13.18 12.67 28.89
CA PRO A 63 13.80 12.01 30.02
C PRO A 63 14.03 10.52 29.69
N LYS A 64 15.29 10.08 29.78
CA LYS A 64 15.71 8.71 29.45
C LYS A 64 15.00 7.65 30.32
N ASP A 65 14.44 8.08 31.44
CA ASP A 65 13.80 7.31 32.48
C ASP A 65 12.27 7.45 32.51
N LEU A 66 11.63 7.97 31.45
CA LEU A 66 10.17 8.07 31.32
C LEU A 66 9.45 6.76 31.68
N SER A 67 9.95 5.62 31.20
CA SER A 67 9.39 4.29 31.51
C SER A 67 9.53 3.91 32.99
N SER A 68 10.64 4.30 33.62
CA SER A 68 10.97 3.96 35.01
C SER A 68 10.36 4.92 36.04
N LYS A 69 9.94 6.12 35.63
CA LYS A 69 9.44 7.19 36.52
C LYS A 69 8.08 7.74 36.10
N LEU A 70 7.24 6.89 35.51
CA LEU A 70 5.94 7.28 34.97
C LEU A 70 5.09 8.05 36.00
N ASP A 71 5.05 7.56 37.25
CA ASP A 71 4.30 8.20 38.34
C ASP A 71 4.80 9.61 38.70
N PHE A 72 6.12 9.83 38.69
CA PHE A 72 6.71 11.14 38.99
C PHE A 72 6.30 12.21 37.98
N TYR A 73 6.08 11.81 36.72
CA TYR A 73 5.66 12.72 35.65
C TYR A 73 4.15 12.89 35.52
N LEU A 74 3.36 11.92 36.00
CA LEU A 74 1.90 11.93 35.89
C LEU A 74 1.19 12.57 37.08
N TYR A 75 1.77 12.54 38.28
CA TYR A 75 1.09 12.91 39.52
C TYR A 75 1.69 14.12 40.25
N ARG A 76 2.26 15.07 39.50
CA ARG A 76 2.62 16.39 40.05
C ARG A 76 1.39 17.30 40.10
#